data_AF-A0A1A8K903-F1
#
_entry.id   AF-A0A1A8K903-F1
#
_cell.length_a   1.000
_cell.length_b   1.000
_cell.length_c   1.000
_cell.angle_alpha   90.00
_cell.angle_beta   90.00
_cell.angle_gamma   90.00
#
_symmetry.space_group_name_H-M   'P 1'
#
loop_
_entity.id
_entity.type
_entity.pdbx_description
1 polymer ?
#
loop_
_entity_poly.entity_id
_entity_poly.type
_entity_poly.pdbx_seq_one_letter_code
_entity_poly.pdbx_strand_id
1 'polypeptide(L)' 'LMLSQYMLGPEGGAQEFMKVKLSSKAGQNVDIIWTENSFLITATGEQIIRLWDLERDDNYSLSLDETLGFERGE' A
#
# COMPACT_ATOMS: atom_id res chain seq x y z
N LEU A 1 -10.57 0.46 6.19
CA LEU A 1 -10.62 1.44 5.08
C LEU A 1 -10.93 0.70 3.78
N MET A 2 -11.75 1.27 2.90
CA MET A 2 -11.96 0.74 1.55
C MET A 2 -11.23 1.60 0.53
N LEU A 3 -10.50 0.95 -0.38
CA LEU A 3 -9.83 1.60 -1.49
C LEU A 3 -10.30 0.97 -2.80
N SER A 4 -10.48 1.81 -3.82
CA SER A 4 -10.80 1.40 -5.19
C SER A 4 -9.86 2.09 -6.16
N GLN A 5 -9.35 1.35 -7.15
CA GLN A 5 -8.58 1.89 -8.27
C GLN A 5 -9.48 1.94 -9.52
N TYR A 6 -9.35 3.01 -10.29
CA TYR A 6 -10.13 3.23 -11.50
C TYR A 6 -9.21 3.44 -12.70
N MET A 7 -9.58 2.88 -13.83
CA MET A 7 -9.01 3.24 -15.13
C MET A 7 -9.87 4.30 -15.78
N LEU A 8 -9.22 5.34 -16.32
CA LEU A 8 -9.88 6.38 -17.10
C LEU A 8 -9.86 5.99 -18.58
N GLY A 9 -11.04 5.91 -19.18
CA GLY A 9 -11.21 5.72 -20.61
C GLY A 9 -10.94 7.01 -21.41
N PRO A 10 -10.77 6.89 -22.73
CA PRO A 10 -10.50 8.04 -23.61
C PRO A 10 -11.62 9.08 -23.60
N GLU A 11 -12.86 8.66 -23.32
CA GLU A 11 -14.04 9.53 -23.22
C GLU A 11 -14.25 10.10 -21.80
N GLY A 12 -13.27 9.95 -20.90
CA GLY A 12 -13.35 10.44 -19.51
C GLY A 12 -14.20 9.59 -18.57
N GLY A 13 -14.76 8.47 -19.03
CA GLY A 13 -15.43 7.51 -18.17
C GLY A 13 -14.45 6.77 -17.26
N ALA A 14 -14.83 6.55 -15.99
CA ALA A 14 -14.06 5.77 -15.04
C ALA A 14 -14.64 4.37 -14.86
N GLN A 15 -13.82 3.34 -15.00
CA GLN A 15 -14.19 1.96 -14.72
C GLN A 15 -13.42 1.47 -13.49
N GLU A 16 -14.12 0.88 -12.51
CA GLU A 16 -13.45 0.25 -11.35
C GLU A 16 -12.64 -0.93 -11.87
N PHE A 17 -11.34 -0.90 -11.57
CA PHE A 17 -10.39 -1.95 -11.93
C PHE A 17 -10.17 -2.90 -10.77
N MET A 18 -10.01 -2.36 -9.56
CA MET A 18 -9.75 -3.15 -8.37
C MET A 18 -10.34 -2.49 -7.12
N LYS A 19 -10.73 -3.30 -6.14
CA LYS A 19 -11.25 -2.85 -4.86
C LYS A 19 -10.75 -3.73 -3.72
N VAL A 20 -10.19 -3.10 -2.69
CA VAL A 20 -9.52 -3.81 -1.59
C VAL A 20 -9.87 -3.24 -0.22
N LYS A 21 -10.04 -4.14 0.75
CA LYS A 21 -10.36 -3.77 2.13
C LYS A 21 -9.11 -3.82 2.99
N LEU A 22 -8.68 -2.66 3.49
CA LEU A 22 -7.65 -2.57 4.50
C LEU A 22 -8.25 -2.65 5.90
N SER A 23 -7.72 -3.56 6.69
CA SER A 23 -7.99 -3.65 8.12
C SER A 23 -6.76 -3.16 8.87
N SER A 24 -6.84 -1.97 9.48
CA SER A 24 -5.81 -1.45 10.39
C SER A 24 -6.44 -1.13 11.74
N LYS A 25 -5.60 -0.93 12.77
CA LYS A 25 -6.06 -0.43 14.06
C LYS A 25 -6.65 0.97 13.87
N ALA A 26 -7.86 1.17 14.37
CA ALA A 26 -8.53 2.47 14.32
C ALA A 26 -7.72 3.54 15.08
N GLY A 27 -7.64 4.75 14.52
CA GLY A 27 -7.04 5.92 15.19
C GLY A 27 -5.57 6.21 14.89
N GLN A 28 -4.88 5.41 14.08
CA GLN A 28 -3.54 5.72 13.59
C GLN A 28 -3.61 6.55 12.29
N ASN A 29 -2.82 7.62 12.21
CA ASN A 29 -2.50 8.24 10.92
C ASN A 29 -1.74 7.20 10.10
N VAL A 30 -2.30 6.85 8.95
CA VAL A 30 -1.72 5.88 8.03
C VAL A 30 -1.46 6.57 6.70
N ASP A 31 -0.20 6.56 6.29
CA ASP A 31 0.16 6.91 4.92
C ASP A 31 -0.09 5.68 4.06
N ILE A 32 -0.77 5.89 2.94
CA ILE A 32 -1.15 4.83 2.01
C ILE A 32 -0.75 5.25 0.60
N ILE A 33 0.05 4.40 -0.04
CA ILE A 33 0.41 4.53 -1.46
C ILE A 33 -0.07 3.27 -2.17
N TRP A 34 -0.87 3.44 -3.22
CA TRP A 34 -1.21 2.37 -4.15
C TRP A 34 -0.42 2.61 -5.43
N THR A 35 0.54 1.73 -5.72
CA THR A 35 1.40 1.85 -6.90
C THR A 35 0.73 1.31 -8.15
N GLU A 36 1.19 1.75 -9.32
CA GLU A 36 0.72 1.22 -10.61
C GLU A 36 1.00 -0.29 -10.76
N ASN A 37 2.04 -0.80 -10.08
CA ASN A 37 2.46 -2.20 -10.09
C ASN A 37 1.69 -3.05 -9.05
N SER A 38 0.46 -2.66 -8.72
CA SER A 38 -0.42 -3.41 -7.82
C SER A 38 0.10 -3.62 -6.38
N PHE A 39 1.06 -2.81 -5.91
CA PHE A 39 1.43 -2.83 -4.49
C PHE A 39 0.63 -1.80 -3.72
N LEU A 40 0.07 -2.23 -2.60
CA LEU A 40 -0.45 -1.34 -1.60
C LEU A 40 0.51 -1.24 -0.41
N ILE A 41 1.07 -0.06 -0.21
CA ILE A 41 2.09 0.22 0.81
C ILE A 41 1.47 1.06 1.91
N THR A 42 1.72 0.68 3.16
CA THR A 42 1.22 1.40 4.34
C THR A 42 2.32 1.68 5.36
N ALA A 43 2.29 2.89 5.93
CA ALA A 43 3.13 3.30 7.05
C ALA A 43 2.25 3.85 8.18
N THR A 44 2.45 3.38 9.41
CA THR A 44 1.58 3.69 10.57
C THR A 44 2.35 4.35 11.73
N GLY A 45 3.59 4.78 11.49
CA GLY A 45 4.52 5.27 12.52
C GLY A 45 5.27 4.17 13.27
N GLU A 46 4.93 2.89 13.04
CA GLU A 46 5.73 1.75 13.49
C GLU A 46 7.05 1.66 12.68
N GLN A 47 8.08 1.00 13.22
CA GLN A 47 9.36 0.73 12.52
C GLN A 47 9.25 -0.38 11.46
N ILE A 48 8.08 -0.45 10.80
CA ILE A 48 7.74 -1.45 9.80
C ILE A 48 6.90 -0.78 8.72
N ILE A 49 7.31 -0.97 7.46
CA ILE A 49 6.50 -0.68 6.29
C ILE A 49 5.83 -1.98 5.85
N ARG A 50 4.52 -1.95 5.63
CA ARG A 50 3.77 -3.12 5.15
C ARG A 50 3.44 -2.94 3.68
N LEU A 51 3.62 -4.00 2.90
CA LEU A 51 3.31 -4.05 1.49
C LEU A 51 2.36 -5.21 1.24
N TRP A 52 1.31 -4.98 0.46
CA TRP A 52 0.44 -6.02 -0.05
C TRP A 52 0.60 -6.05 -1.56
N ASP A 53 1.13 -7.16 -2.08
CA ASP A 53 1.14 -7.47 -3.50
C ASP A 53 -0.27 -7.95 -3.86
N LEU A 54 -1.03 -7.09 -4.53
CA LEU A 54 -2.42 -7.37 -4.88
C LEU A 54 -2.54 -8.36 -6.05
N GLU A 55 -1.48 -8.54 -6.84
CA GLU A 55 -1.47 -9.53 -7.93
C GLU A 55 -1.27 -10.94 -7.40
N ARG A 56 -0.41 -11.09 -6.38
CA ARG A 56 -0.12 -12.39 -5.76
C ARG A 56 -0.95 -12.70 -4.53
N ASP A 57 -1.67 -11.71 -4.00
CA ASP A 57 -2.34 -11.73 -2.71
C ASP A 57 -1.38 -12.00 -1.52
N ASP A 58 -0.13 -11.58 -1.68
CA ASP A 58 0.93 -11.81 -0.70
C ASP A 58 1.19 -10.56 0.15
N ASN A 59 1.43 -10.76 1.44
CA ASN A 59 1.73 -9.69 2.38
C ASN A 59 3.20 -9.74 2.80
N TYR A 60 3.86 -8.59 2.72
CA TYR A 60 5.26 -8.40 3.05
C TYR A 60 5.42 -7.32 4.11
N SER A 61 6.51 -7.41 4.88
CA SER A 61 6.90 -6.41 5.85
C SER A 61 8.37 -6.08 5.70
N LEU A 62 8.68 -4.79 5.54
CA LEU A 62 10.02 -4.26 5.57
C LEU A 62 10.28 -3.66 6.94
N SER A 63 11.22 -4.25 7.68
CA SER A 63 11.71 -3.63 8.92
C SER A 63 12.56 -2.41 8.59
N LEU A 64 12.36 -1.32 9.33
CA LEU A 64 13.22 -0.14 9.28
C LEU A 64 14.33 -0.16 10.34
N ASP A 65 14.47 -1.29 11.04
CA ASP A 65 15.60 -1.54 11.91
C ASP A 65 16.89 -1.67 11.08
N GLU A 66 17.78 -0.69 11.21
CA GLU A 66 19.05 -0.62 10.49
C GLU A 66 19.95 -1.83 10.79
N THR A 67 19.79 -2.48 11.95
CA THR A 67 20.54 -3.70 12.29
C THR A 67 20.13 -4.91 11.44
N LEU A 68 18.97 -4.85 10.79
CA LEU A 68 18.44 -5.88 9.90
C LEU A 68 18.73 -5.59 8.41
N GLY A 69 19.61 -4.64 8.11
CA GLY A 69 20.09 -4.37 6.75
C GLY A 69 19.28 -3.33 5.97
N PHE A 70 18.47 -2.52 6.65
CA PHE A 70 17.95 -1.28 6.06
C PHE A 70 19.01 -0.18 6.13
N GLU A 71 19.39 0.39 4.99
CA GLU A 71 20.25 1.58 4.92
C GLU A 71 19.41 2.77 4.45
N ARG A 72 19.39 3.83 5.26
CA ARG A 72 18.73 5.08 4.88
C ARG A 72 19.57 5.75 3.79
N GLY A 73 19.00 5.98 2.61
CA GLY A 73 19.66 6.74 1.55
C GLY A 73 19.97 8.17 1.99
N GLU A 74 21.13 8.70 1.57
CA GLU A 74 21.52 10.12 1.71
C GLU A 74 20.65 11.05 0.86
#